data_AF-A0A0F7S631-F1
#
_entry.id   AF-A0A0F7S631-F1
#
_cell.length_a   1.000
_cell.length_b   1.000
_cell.length_c   1.000
_cell.angle_alpha   90.00
_cell.angle_beta   90.00
_cell.angle_gamma   90.00
#
_symmetry.space_group_name_H-M   'P 1'
#
loop_
_entity.id
_entity.type
_entity.pdbx_description
1 polymer ?
#
loop_
_entity_poly.entity_id
_entity_poly.type
_entity_poly.pdbx_seq_one_letter_code
_entity_poly.pdbx_strand_id
1 'polypeptide(L)'
;MLRPDIKFLGMAFFPTGLDNTKQPPLRLRKINLQEANCDYDTIVKLIEHSPNMDTLMLDEVAHTYCPDDVERLLQNLVKKEEEGGWRNRRWKRLHLRTLSPTRYLQQVLPDLLAIFPSLSVGPLDSPFFDKTIEYHVPAECKVQHLRMRSARLEEHQWQFLPQIKTLRTLDLINSDVPEHILKATIEANPFLEWIDLTYCKQMRISTRRNAFDLVAMQSSDDDADKE
;
A
#
# COMPACT_ATOMS: atom_id res chain seq x y z
N MET A 1 8.78 20.47 -16.23
CA MET A 1 7.48 20.84 -15.64
C MET A 1 7.75 21.22 -14.19
N LEU A 2 7.33 22.42 -13.73
CA LEU A 2 7.50 22.83 -12.34
C LEU A 2 6.52 22.03 -11.47
N ARG A 3 7.01 21.32 -10.46
CA ARG A 3 6.16 20.64 -9.46
C ARG A 3 5.71 21.65 -8.41
N PRO A 4 4.44 21.65 -7.98
CA PRO A 4 3.99 22.52 -6.89
C PRO A 4 4.71 22.16 -5.59
N ASP A 5 5.14 23.18 -4.84
CA ASP A 5 5.85 23.00 -3.58
C ASP A 5 4.88 22.96 -2.39
N ILE A 6 4.94 21.91 -1.56
CA ILE A 6 4.09 21.79 -0.38
C ILE A 6 4.30 22.93 0.63
N LYS A 7 5.45 23.62 0.59
CA LYS A 7 5.71 24.79 1.45
C LYS A 7 4.67 25.88 1.28
N PHE A 8 4.04 26.01 0.11
CA PHE A 8 2.90 26.93 -0.08
C PHE A 8 1.69 26.52 0.75
N LEU A 9 1.42 25.22 0.86
CA LEU A 9 0.35 24.71 1.73
C LEU A 9 0.70 24.93 3.20
N GLY A 10 1.96 24.71 3.58
CA GLY A 10 2.49 25.03 4.89
C GLY A 10 2.26 26.51 5.24
N MET A 11 2.65 27.44 4.37
CA MET A 11 2.42 28.87 4.57
C MET A 11 0.92 29.25 4.66
N ALA A 12 0.05 28.56 3.92
CA ALA A 12 -1.39 28.83 3.96
C ALA A 12 -2.02 28.47 5.33
N PHE A 13 -1.58 27.38 5.94
CA PHE A 13 -2.05 26.97 7.27
C PHE A 13 -1.27 27.62 8.41
N PHE A 14 -0.01 27.97 8.16
CA PHE A 14 0.94 28.48 9.14
C PHE A 14 1.63 29.77 8.65
N PRO A 15 0.88 30.88 8.43
CA PRO A 15 1.41 32.08 7.78
C PRO A 15 2.45 32.83 8.62
N THR A 16 2.43 32.66 9.94
CA THR A 16 3.41 33.25 10.88
C THR A 16 4.62 32.34 11.12
N GLY A 17 4.78 31.29 10.32
CA GLY A 17 5.81 30.27 10.51
C GLY A 17 5.27 29.00 11.15
N LEU A 18 6.10 27.96 11.06
CA LEU A 18 5.75 26.57 11.35
C LEU A 18 5.83 26.19 12.84
N ASP A 19 6.08 27.14 13.75
CA ASP A 19 6.15 26.88 15.19
C ASP A 19 4.98 27.58 15.88
N ASN A 20 3.93 26.82 16.18
CA ASN A 20 2.79 27.37 16.91
C ASN A 20 2.07 26.27 17.71
N THR A 21 2.56 26.03 18.93
CA THR A 21 1.92 25.19 19.96
C THR A 21 0.54 25.70 20.43
N LYS A 22 0.03 26.79 19.84
CA LYS A 22 -1.22 27.47 20.23
C LYS A 22 -2.27 27.55 19.11
N GLN A 23 -2.01 26.99 17.93
CA GLN A 23 -3.01 27.00 16.86
C GLN A 23 -4.08 25.93 17.07
N PRO A 24 -5.34 26.22 16.71
CA PRO A 24 -6.40 25.22 16.74
C PRO A 24 -6.07 24.08 15.77
N PRO A 25 -6.50 22.83 16.06
CA PRO A 25 -6.26 21.70 15.17
C PRO A 25 -6.91 21.94 13.81
N LEU A 26 -6.17 21.60 12.76
CA LEU A 26 -6.66 21.62 11.39
C LEU A 26 -7.75 20.55 11.22
N ARG A 27 -8.79 20.92 10.46
CA ARG A 27 -9.86 19.98 10.07
C ARG A 27 -9.52 19.19 8.80
N LEU A 28 -8.24 19.05 8.49
CA LEU A 28 -7.77 18.35 7.31
C LEU A 28 -7.94 16.84 7.49
N ARG A 29 -8.65 16.20 6.55
CA ARG A 29 -8.91 14.74 6.58
C ARG A 29 -8.11 13.98 5.53
N LYS A 30 -7.82 14.62 4.41
CA LYS A 30 -7.16 14.03 3.25
C LYS A 30 -6.11 15.00 2.72
N ILE A 31 -4.96 14.48 2.35
CA ILE A 31 -3.96 15.22 1.60
C ILE A 31 -3.55 14.41 0.36
N ASN A 32 -3.35 15.10 -0.76
CA ASN A 32 -2.80 14.52 -1.97
C ASN A 32 -1.54 15.29 -2.35
N LEU A 33 -0.41 14.61 -2.32
CA LEU A 33 0.92 15.14 -2.61
C LEU A 33 1.57 14.45 -3.83
N GLN A 34 0.79 13.72 -4.61
CA GLN A 34 1.28 13.19 -5.88
C GLN A 34 1.66 14.33 -6.81
N GLU A 35 2.77 14.18 -7.52
CA GLU A 35 3.39 15.20 -8.38
C GLU A 35 3.81 16.50 -7.67
N ALA A 36 3.70 16.57 -6.34
CA ALA A 36 4.20 17.69 -5.55
C ALA A 36 5.65 17.48 -5.12
N ASN A 37 6.36 18.59 -4.85
CA ASN A 37 7.61 18.54 -4.11
C ASN A 37 7.26 18.31 -2.63
N CYS A 38 7.67 17.16 -2.09
CA CYS A 38 7.46 16.84 -0.69
C CYS A 38 8.57 17.48 0.15
N ASP A 39 8.18 18.01 1.30
CA ASP A 39 9.08 18.51 2.34
C ASP A 39 8.63 17.84 3.63
N TYR A 40 9.47 16.93 4.14
CA TYR A 40 9.09 16.07 5.27
C TYR A 40 8.65 16.89 6.48
N ASP A 41 9.37 17.95 6.82
CA ASP A 41 9.08 18.79 8.00
C ASP A 41 7.71 19.47 7.87
N THR A 42 7.35 19.95 6.68
CA THR A 42 6.02 20.50 6.39
C THR A 42 4.93 19.44 6.54
N ILE A 43 5.16 18.21 6.04
CA ILE A 43 4.18 17.11 6.12
C ILE A 43 3.97 16.67 7.57
N VAL A 44 5.05 16.50 8.34
CA VAL A 44 5.01 16.17 9.76
C VAL A 44 4.09 17.14 10.49
N LYS A 45 4.33 18.45 10.30
CA LYS A 45 3.53 19.48 10.97
C LYS A 45 2.07 19.46 10.54
N LEU A 46 1.79 19.25 9.26
CA LEU A 46 0.40 19.09 8.78
C LEU A 46 -0.27 17.87 9.42
N ILE A 47 0.41 16.73 9.51
CA ILE A 47 -0.11 15.50 10.12
C ILE A 47 -0.33 15.71 11.63
N GLU A 48 0.63 16.29 12.34
CA GLU A 48 0.53 16.57 13.78
C GLU A 48 -0.62 17.50 14.13
N HIS A 49 -0.83 18.56 13.34
CA HIS A 49 -1.92 19.50 13.55
C HIS A 49 -3.26 19.01 12.98
N SER A 50 -3.29 17.86 12.30
CA SER A 50 -4.50 17.28 11.69
C SER A 50 -4.82 15.90 12.32
N PRO A 51 -5.31 15.83 13.57
CA PRO A 51 -5.55 14.56 14.26
C PRO A 51 -6.61 13.68 13.59
N ASN A 52 -7.47 14.27 12.74
CA ASN A 52 -8.52 13.57 12.00
C ASN A 52 -8.11 13.20 10.56
N MET A 53 -6.83 13.37 10.21
CA MET A 53 -6.32 12.94 8.91
C MET A 53 -6.40 11.41 8.81
N ASP A 54 -7.02 10.93 7.73
CA ASP A 54 -7.26 9.50 7.52
C ASP A 54 -6.82 9.00 6.13
N THR A 55 -6.47 9.91 5.22
CA THR A 55 -6.10 9.59 3.84
C THR A 55 -4.83 10.32 3.42
N LEU A 56 -3.83 9.56 2.99
CA LEU A 56 -2.58 10.06 2.40
C LEU A 56 -2.45 9.57 0.95
N MET A 57 -2.01 10.46 0.06
CA MET A 57 -1.62 10.11 -1.30
C MET A 57 -0.26 10.73 -1.58
N LEU A 58 0.73 9.90 -1.92
CA LEU A 58 2.15 10.25 -1.97
C LEU A 58 2.78 9.65 -3.23
N ASP A 59 3.82 10.30 -3.74
CA ASP A 59 4.74 9.71 -4.70
C ASP A 59 6.05 9.38 -3.99
N GLU A 60 6.50 8.14 -4.08
CA GLU A 60 7.84 7.77 -3.67
C GLU A 60 8.80 7.87 -4.87
N VAL A 61 9.91 8.56 -4.67
CA VAL A 61 10.93 8.78 -5.70
C VAL A 61 12.29 8.46 -5.11
N ALA A 62 13.00 7.50 -5.70
CA ALA A 62 14.38 7.23 -5.29
C ALA A 62 15.24 8.50 -5.45
N HIS A 63 15.86 8.93 -4.35
CA HIS A 63 16.90 9.94 -4.34
C HIS A 63 18.25 9.31 -4.03
N THR A 64 19.28 9.67 -4.80
CA THR A 64 20.60 9.03 -4.76
C THR A 64 21.44 9.38 -3.53
N TYR A 65 21.06 10.40 -2.74
CA TYR A 65 21.96 11.00 -1.74
C TYR A 65 21.37 11.18 -0.34
N CYS A 66 20.09 10.91 -0.13
CA CYS A 66 19.42 11.05 1.17
C CYS A 66 18.18 10.14 1.17
N PRO A 67 17.78 9.52 2.32
CA PRO A 67 16.46 8.92 2.41
C PRO A 67 15.43 9.95 1.97
N ASP A 68 14.57 9.54 1.03
CA ASP A 68 13.52 10.41 0.51
C ASP A 68 12.66 10.88 1.70
N ASP A 69 12.19 12.11 1.65
CA ASP A 69 11.27 12.65 2.66
C ASP A 69 10.03 11.75 2.82
N VAL A 70 9.67 11.02 1.75
CA VAL A 70 8.65 9.99 1.77
C VAL A 70 9.08 8.74 2.54
N GLU A 71 10.33 8.29 2.46
CA GLU A 71 10.82 7.17 3.29
C GLU A 71 10.77 7.53 4.77
N ARG A 72 11.21 8.74 5.14
CA ARG A 72 11.11 9.25 6.52
C ARG A 72 9.66 9.33 6.99
N LEU A 73 8.74 9.74 6.11
CA LEU A 73 7.31 9.76 6.37
C LEU A 73 6.75 8.36 6.60
N LEU A 74 7.12 7.39 5.75
CA LEU A 74 6.73 5.99 5.90
C LEU A 74 7.28 5.39 7.20
N GLN A 75 8.51 5.71 7.60
CA GLN A 75 9.09 5.32 8.91
C GLN A 75 8.18 5.75 10.05
N ASN A 76 7.77 7.01 10.06
CA ASN A 76 6.91 7.50 11.13
C ASN A 76 5.48 6.95 11.06
N LEU A 77 4.97 6.62 9.88
CA LEU A 77 3.68 5.95 9.75
C LEU A 77 3.70 4.56 10.41
N VAL A 78 4.79 3.80 10.28
CA VAL A 78 4.89 2.45 10.84
C VAL A 78 5.33 2.39 12.31
N LYS A 79 6.03 3.43 12.79
CA LYS A 79 6.45 3.57 14.20
C LYS A 79 5.27 3.70 15.16
N LYS A 80 5.45 3.18 16.37
CA LYS A 80 4.48 3.31 17.46
C LYS A 80 4.40 4.76 17.94
N GLU A 81 3.26 5.13 18.52
CA GLU A 81 3.04 6.49 19.03
C GLU A 81 4.00 6.87 20.16
N GLU A 82 4.39 5.89 21.00
CA GLU A 82 5.40 6.05 22.05
C GLU A 82 6.80 6.43 21.50
N GLU A 83 7.06 6.09 20.24
CA GLU A 83 8.31 6.39 19.52
C GLU A 83 8.19 7.68 18.68
N GLY A 84 7.10 8.44 18.84
CA GLY A 84 6.77 9.60 18.02
C GLY A 84 6.17 9.26 16.64
N GLY A 85 5.73 8.02 16.44
CA GLY A 85 5.10 7.56 15.21
C GLY A 85 3.58 7.74 15.16
N TRP A 86 2.99 7.25 14.08
CA TRP A 86 1.57 7.44 13.74
C TRP A 86 0.81 6.13 13.47
N ARG A 87 1.39 4.96 13.82
CA ARG A 87 0.80 3.64 13.54
C ARG A 87 -0.64 3.49 14.04
N ASN A 88 -0.92 4.01 15.24
CA ASN A 88 -2.21 3.82 15.93
C ASN A 88 -3.27 4.88 15.59
N ARG A 89 -2.99 5.80 14.66
CA ARG A 89 -3.99 6.78 14.23
C ARG A 89 -5.12 6.10 13.45
N ARG A 90 -6.23 6.84 13.26
CA ARG A 90 -7.43 6.36 12.55
C ARG A 90 -7.27 6.38 11.03
N TRP A 91 -6.14 5.88 10.54
CA TRP A 91 -5.84 5.77 9.12
C TRP A 91 -6.88 4.90 8.41
N LYS A 92 -7.31 5.36 7.23
CA LYS A 92 -8.23 4.63 6.36
C LYS A 92 -7.58 4.25 5.05
N ARG A 93 -6.81 5.17 4.45
CA ARG A 93 -6.29 4.99 3.09
C ARG A 93 -4.86 5.50 2.94
N LEU A 94 -4.03 4.69 2.30
CA LEU A 94 -2.74 5.10 1.75
C LEU A 94 -2.73 4.79 0.26
N HIS A 95 -2.38 5.79 -0.54
CA HIS A 95 -2.07 5.62 -1.95
C HIS A 95 -0.63 6.06 -2.19
N LEU A 96 0.25 5.09 -2.36
CA LEU A 96 1.67 5.29 -2.61
C LEU A 96 1.96 4.93 -4.07
N ARG A 97 2.20 5.94 -4.91
CA ARG A 97 2.69 5.72 -6.27
C ARG A 97 4.20 5.69 -6.22
N THR A 98 4.79 4.58 -6.64
CA THR A 98 6.23 4.39 -6.61
C THR A 98 6.79 4.66 -7.99
N LEU A 99 7.66 5.66 -8.12
CA LEU A 99 8.31 5.96 -9.39
C LEU A 99 9.60 5.15 -9.56
N SER A 100 10.28 4.88 -8.45
CA SER A 100 11.50 4.08 -8.37
C SER A 100 11.54 3.39 -7.02
N PRO A 101 10.82 2.27 -6.84
CA PRO A 101 10.60 1.72 -5.51
C PRO A 101 11.92 1.27 -4.87
N THR A 102 12.13 1.70 -3.64
CA THR A 102 13.37 1.43 -2.90
C THR A 102 13.31 0.14 -2.08
N ARG A 103 14.48 -0.33 -1.63
CA ARG A 103 14.59 -1.43 -0.65
C ARG A 103 13.87 -1.10 0.65
N TYR A 104 13.83 0.18 1.04
CA TYR A 104 13.16 0.62 2.25
C TYR A 104 11.65 0.34 2.16
N LEU A 105 11.01 0.66 1.02
CA LEU A 105 9.61 0.35 0.80
C LEU A 105 9.34 -1.16 0.98
N GLN A 106 10.21 -2.03 0.47
CA GLN A 106 10.06 -3.47 0.65
C GLN A 106 10.04 -3.85 2.14
N GLN A 107 10.88 -3.23 2.96
CA GLN A 107 10.96 -3.51 4.40
C GLN A 107 9.69 -3.08 5.16
N VAL A 108 9.09 -1.94 4.79
CA VAL A 108 7.89 -1.44 5.50
C VAL A 108 6.56 -1.89 4.93
N LEU A 109 6.54 -2.44 3.71
CA LEU A 109 5.31 -2.89 3.07
C LEU A 109 4.46 -3.77 4.00
N PRO A 110 5.01 -4.78 4.72
CA PRO A 110 4.22 -5.59 5.63
C PRO A 110 3.55 -4.79 6.76
N ASP A 111 4.25 -3.82 7.34
CA ASP A 111 3.69 -2.94 8.37
C ASP A 111 2.57 -2.05 7.84
N LEU A 112 2.66 -1.60 6.58
CA LEU A 112 1.59 -0.81 5.97
C LEU A 112 0.27 -1.61 5.84
N LEU A 113 0.35 -2.94 5.66
CA LEU A 113 -0.84 -3.83 5.64
C LEU A 113 -1.57 -3.87 6.99
N ALA A 114 -0.85 -3.66 8.10
CA ALA A 114 -1.42 -3.59 9.45
C ALA A 114 -2.11 -2.26 9.77
N ILE A 115 -1.76 -1.21 9.05
CA ILE A 115 -2.19 0.17 9.37
C ILE A 115 -3.38 0.59 8.52
N PHE A 116 -3.34 0.30 7.21
CA PHE A 116 -4.31 0.86 6.25
C PHE A 116 -5.31 -0.20 5.79
N PRO A 117 -6.61 -0.06 6.12
CA PRO A 117 -7.66 -0.93 5.57
C PRO A 117 -7.77 -0.85 4.05
N SER A 118 -7.39 0.27 3.44
CA SER A 118 -7.31 0.43 2.00
C SER A 118 -5.91 0.89 1.60
N LEU A 119 -5.11 -0.02 1.07
CA LEU A 119 -3.74 0.22 0.64
C LEU A 119 -3.64 0.13 -0.88
N SER A 120 -3.07 1.15 -1.49
CA SER A 120 -2.67 1.15 -2.88
C SER A 120 -1.19 1.45 -2.95
N VAL A 121 -0.41 0.54 -3.51
CA VAL A 121 1.05 0.66 -3.62
C VAL A 121 1.49 0.17 -4.99
N GLY A 122 2.31 0.94 -5.70
CA GLY A 122 2.94 0.49 -6.94
C GLY A 122 3.09 1.58 -8.01
N PRO A 123 3.78 1.28 -9.13
CA PRO A 123 4.34 -0.02 -9.53
C PRO A 123 5.47 -0.55 -8.65
N LEU A 124 5.39 -1.81 -8.20
CA LEU A 124 6.47 -2.49 -7.46
C LEU A 124 7.36 -3.25 -8.44
N ASP A 125 8.13 -2.52 -9.23
CA ASP A 125 9.06 -3.06 -10.23
C ASP A 125 10.37 -2.27 -10.14
N SER A 126 11.43 -2.90 -9.65
CA SER A 126 12.74 -2.27 -9.55
C SER A 126 13.85 -3.30 -9.61
N PRO A 127 14.91 -3.06 -10.40
CA PRO A 127 16.09 -3.92 -10.41
C PRO A 127 16.87 -3.87 -9.09
N PHE A 128 16.59 -2.87 -8.24
CA PHE A 128 17.22 -2.70 -6.93
C PHE A 128 16.45 -3.37 -5.80
N PHE A 129 15.35 -4.05 -6.11
CA PHE A 129 14.66 -4.87 -5.13
C PHE A 129 15.55 -5.98 -4.65
N ASP A 130 15.62 -6.09 -3.32
CA ASP A 130 16.27 -7.20 -2.66
C ASP A 130 15.40 -8.44 -2.88
N LYS A 131 15.87 -9.30 -3.77
CA LYS A 131 15.23 -10.56 -4.16
C LYS A 131 15.30 -11.64 -3.07
N THR A 132 15.85 -11.32 -1.91
CA THR A 132 15.90 -12.25 -0.77
C THR A 132 14.88 -11.91 0.31
N ILE A 133 14.20 -10.75 0.19
CA ILE A 133 13.21 -10.33 1.18
C ILE A 133 11.97 -11.19 1.06
N GLU A 134 11.57 -11.80 2.17
CA GLU A 134 10.28 -12.45 2.34
C GLU A 134 9.32 -11.55 3.13
N TYR A 135 8.16 -11.28 2.54
CA TYR A 135 7.13 -10.50 3.21
C TYR A 135 6.34 -11.38 4.18
N HIS A 136 6.32 -10.96 5.45
CA HIS A 136 5.58 -11.63 6.52
C HIS A 136 4.40 -10.76 6.94
N VAL A 137 3.16 -11.24 6.78
CA VAL A 137 1.98 -10.45 7.14
C VAL A 137 1.84 -10.35 8.66
N PRO A 138 1.77 -9.14 9.25
CA PRO A 138 1.58 -8.99 10.69
C PRO A 138 0.24 -9.59 11.15
N ALA A 139 0.18 -10.11 12.38
CA ALA A 139 -1.03 -10.73 12.94
C ALA A 139 -2.23 -9.76 12.99
N GLU A 140 -1.94 -8.48 13.16
CA GLU A 140 -2.92 -7.39 13.21
C GLU A 140 -3.31 -6.83 11.84
N CYS A 141 -3.00 -7.54 10.74
CA CYS A 141 -3.32 -7.10 9.37
C CYS A 141 -4.80 -6.74 9.19
N LYS A 142 -5.07 -5.52 8.67
CA LYS A 142 -6.43 -4.97 8.54
C LYS A 142 -6.82 -4.65 7.09
N VAL A 143 -5.94 -4.90 6.14
CA VAL A 143 -6.17 -4.51 4.74
C VAL A 143 -7.34 -5.28 4.13
N GLN A 144 -8.34 -4.54 3.68
CA GLN A 144 -9.53 -5.05 3.01
C GLN A 144 -9.50 -4.75 1.51
N HIS A 145 -8.89 -3.62 1.15
CA HIS A 145 -8.79 -3.18 -0.24
C HIS A 145 -7.32 -3.01 -0.60
N LEU A 146 -6.76 -3.98 -1.34
CA LEU A 146 -5.37 -3.98 -1.75
C LEU A 146 -5.27 -3.70 -3.25
N ARG A 147 -4.45 -2.71 -3.62
CA ARG A 147 -4.09 -2.43 -5.01
C ARG A 147 -2.59 -2.47 -5.17
N MET A 148 -2.12 -3.41 -5.99
CA MET A 148 -0.70 -3.60 -6.32
C MET A 148 -0.56 -3.72 -7.83
N ARG A 149 -1.00 -2.68 -8.54
CA ARG A 149 -0.96 -2.62 -10.01
C ARG A 149 0.48 -2.59 -10.50
N SER A 150 0.74 -3.26 -11.61
CA SER A 150 2.07 -3.32 -12.23
C SER A 150 3.16 -3.79 -11.28
N ALA A 151 2.83 -4.64 -10.30
CA ALA A 151 3.82 -5.26 -9.43
C ALA A 151 4.58 -6.34 -10.20
N ARG A 152 5.91 -6.33 -10.07
CA ARG A 152 6.85 -7.30 -10.64
C ARG A 152 7.66 -7.92 -9.50
N LEU A 153 7.05 -8.86 -8.79
CA LEU A 153 7.67 -9.51 -7.62
C LEU A 153 8.02 -10.95 -7.97
N GLU A 154 9.12 -11.44 -7.39
CA GLU A 154 9.48 -12.84 -7.50
C GLU A 154 8.43 -13.73 -6.79
N GLU A 155 8.30 -14.99 -7.20
CA GLU A 155 7.26 -15.90 -6.69
C GLU A 155 7.24 -16.00 -5.14
N HIS A 156 8.41 -16.11 -4.51
CA HIS A 156 8.52 -16.17 -3.06
C HIS A 156 8.04 -14.87 -2.37
N GLN A 157 8.19 -13.72 -3.04
CA GLN A 157 7.71 -12.43 -2.54
C GLN A 157 6.20 -12.31 -2.65
N TRP A 158 5.53 -13.11 -3.47
CA TRP A 158 4.06 -13.15 -3.53
C TRP A 158 3.43 -13.99 -2.40
N GLN A 159 4.21 -14.77 -1.65
CA GLN A 159 3.73 -15.71 -0.62
C GLN A 159 3.02 -15.05 0.57
N PHE A 160 3.16 -13.74 0.75
CA PHE A 160 2.41 -12.99 1.77
C PHE A 160 0.93 -12.82 1.41
N LEU A 161 0.60 -12.80 0.11
CA LEU A 161 -0.74 -12.45 -0.34
C LEU A 161 -1.81 -13.41 0.20
N PRO A 162 -1.63 -14.74 0.20
CA PRO A 162 -2.56 -15.68 0.85
C PRO A 162 -2.62 -15.58 2.37
N GLN A 163 -1.62 -14.95 3.01
CA GLN A 163 -1.62 -14.76 4.47
C GLN A 163 -2.55 -13.63 4.90
N ILE A 164 -2.92 -12.72 3.98
CA ILE A 164 -3.92 -11.69 4.25
C ILE A 164 -5.30 -12.34 4.23
N LYS A 165 -5.96 -12.44 5.38
CA LYS A 165 -7.29 -13.09 5.54
C LYS A 165 -8.47 -12.11 5.59
N THR A 166 -8.20 -10.83 5.39
CA THR A 166 -9.16 -9.73 5.55
C THR A 166 -9.57 -9.09 4.22
N LEU A 167 -9.10 -9.61 3.09
CA LEU A 167 -9.33 -9.02 1.77
C LEU A 167 -10.80 -9.11 1.35
N ARG A 168 -11.30 -7.99 0.83
CA ARG A 168 -12.58 -7.86 0.11
C ARG A 168 -12.38 -7.52 -1.35
N THR A 169 -11.36 -6.75 -1.69
CA THR A 169 -11.07 -6.39 -3.07
C THR A 169 -9.57 -6.45 -3.33
N LEU A 170 -9.19 -7.03 -4.47
CA LEU A 170 -7.80 -7.22 -4.86
C LEU A 170 -7.58 -6.71 -6.31
N ASP A 171 -6.79 -5.66 -6.46
CA ASP A 171 -6.45 -5.07 -7.76
C ASP A 171 -4.99 -5.38 -8.11
N LEU A 172 -4.79 -6.27 -9.08
CA LEU A 172 -3.49 -6.73 -9.55
C LEU A 172 -3.31 -6.48 -11.05
N ILE A 173 -3.95 -5.43 -11.57
CA ILE A 173 -3.85 -5.07 -12.99
C ILE A 173 -2.39 -5.02 -13.43
N ASN A 174 -2.10 -5.68 -14.54
CA ASN A 174 -0.78 -5.74 -15.16
C ASN A 174 0.31 -6.26 -14.20
N SER A 175 -0.01 -7.10 -13.21
CA SER A 175 0.97 -7.67 -12.27
C SER A 175 1.41 -9.08 -12.66
N ASP A 176 2.54 -9.57 -12.12
CA ASP A 176 3.11 -10.88 -12.43
C ASP A 176 2.78 -11.98 -11.41
N VAL A 177 1.73 -11.79 -10.59
CA VAL A 177 1.29 -12.77 -9.59
C VAL A 177 1.12 -14.18 -10.20
N PRO A 178 1.69 -15.24 -9.59
CA PRO A 178 1.49 -16.61 -10.04
C PRO A 178 0.07 -17.13 -9.80
N GLU A 179 -0.43 -17.99 -10.69
CA GLU A 179 -1.80 -18.52 -10.63
C GLU A 179 -2.08 -19.34 -9.36
N HIS A 180 -1.11 -20.13 -8.88
CA HIS A 180 -1.26 -20.91 -7.66
C HIS A 180 -1.32 -20.04 -6.39
N ILE A 181 -0.60 -18.91 -6.36
CA ILE A 181 -0.69 -17.92 -5.27
C ILE A 181 -2.06 -17.25 -5.27
N LEU A 182 -2.55 -16.88 -6.46
CA LEU A 182 -3.88 -16.31 -6.61
C LEU A 182 -4.95 -17.30 -6.12
N LYS A 183 -4.85 -18.57 -6.51
CA LYS A 183 -5.75 -19.63 -6.01
C LYS A 183 -5.74 -19.72 -4.48
N ALA A 184 -4.56 -19.85 -3.88
CA ALA A 184 -4.42 -19.89 -2.42
C ALA A 184 -4.96 -18.62 -1.73
N THR A 185 -4.84 -17.45 -2.38
CA THR A 185 -5.40 -16.19 -1.89
C THR A 185 -6.92 -16.20 -1.89
N ILE A 186 -7.55 -16.77 -2.91
CA ILE A 186 -9.01 -16.89 -3.00
C ILE A 186 -9.52 -17.86 -1.91
N GLU A 187 -8.89 -19.04 -1.77
CA GLU A 187 -9.22 -20.02 -0.74
C GLU A 187 -9.08 -19.43 0.68
N ALA A 188 -8.05 -18.60 0.88
CA ALA A 188 -7.79 -17.92 2.13
C ALA A 188 -8.83 -16.84 2.49
N ASN A 189 -9.57 -16.30 1.52
CA ASN A 189 -10.43 -15.13 1.71
C ASN A 189 -11.87 -15.42 1.23
N PRO A 190 -12.72 -16.04 2.07
CA PRO A 190 -14.10 -16.37 1.71
C PRO A 190 -14.99 -15.14 1.47
N PHE A 191 -14.56 -13.95 1.92
CA PHE A 191 -15.27 -12.68 1.73
C PHE A 191 -14.64 -11.80 0.63
N LEU A 192 -13.77 -12.36 -0.21
CA LEU A 192 -13.21 -11.66 -1.36
C LEU A 192 -14.31 -11.47 -2.41
N GLU A 193 -14.71 -10.22 -2.64
CA GLU A 193 -15.84 -9.85 -3.50
C GLU A 193 -15.39 -9.56 -4.93
N TRP A 194 -14.15 -9.09 -5.12
CA TRP A 194 -13.68 -8.61 -6.41
C TRP A 194 -12.18 -8.79 -6.60
N ILE A 195 -11.78 -9.23 -7.79
CA ILE A 195 -10.39 -9.37 -8.22
C ILE A 195 -10.25 -8.80 -9.63
N ASP A 196 -9.25 -7.96 -9.85
CA ASP A 196 -8.89 -7.48 -11.18
C ASP A 196 -7.50 -7.96 -11.59
N LEU A 197 -7.48 -8.71 -12.69
CA LEU A 197 -6.30 -9.32 -13.31
C LEU A 197 -6.12 -8.84 -14.75
N THR A 198 -6.72 -7.69 -15.09
CA THR A 198 -6.62 -7.11 -16.42
C THR A 198 -5.13 -6.92 -16.78
N TYR A 199 -4.73 -7.32 -17.98
CA TYR A 199 -3.34 -7.29 -18.47
C TYR A 199 -2.31 -8.18 -17.73
N CYS A 200 -2.71 -9.13 -16.88
CA CYS A 200 -1.82 -10.18 -16.36
C CYS A 200 -1.51 -11.23 -17.45
N LYS A 201 -0.59 -10.93 -18.36
CA LYS A 201 -0.35 -11.71 -19.59
C LYS A 201 0.11 -13.16 -19.35
N GLN A 202 0.71 -13.43 -18.20
CA GLN A 202 1.13 -14.77 -17.76
C GLN A 202 -0.07 -15.68 -17.39
N MET A 203 -1.24 -15.09 -17.10
CA MET A 203 -2.43 -15.84 -16.74
C MET A 203 -3.29 -16.19 -17.96
N ARG A 204 -3.94 -17.36 -17.87
CA ARG A 204 -4.94 -17.79 -18.85
C ARG A 204 -6.06 -16.74 -18.97
N ILE A 205 -6.61 -16.60 -20.17
CA ILE A 205 -7.70 -15.65 -20.43
C ILE A 205 -8.93 -15.98 -19.57
N SER A 206 -9.22 -17.26 -19.33
CA SER A 206 -10.30 -17.72 -18.44
C SER A 206 -10.09 -17.19 -17.03
N THR A 207 -8.92 -17.44 -16.43
CA THR A 207 -8.55 -16.97 -15.09
C THR A 207 -8.68 -15.45 -14.96
N ARG A 208 -8.27 -14.69 -15.97
CA ARG A 208 -8.40 -13.23 -15.97
C ARG A 208 -9.84 -12.72 -16.04
N ARG A 209 -10.73 -13.47 -16.68
CA ARG A 209 -12.16 -13.12 -16.77
C ARG A 209 -12.91 -13.49 -15.51
N ASN A 210 -12.57 -14.62 -14.91
CA ASN A 210 -13.18 -15.07 -13.67
C ASN A 210 -12.15 -15.86 -12.84
N ALA A 211 -11.52 -15.17 -11.89
CA ALA A 211 -10.49 -15.74 -11.04
C ALA A 211 -11.07 -16.78 -10.05
N PHE A 212 -12.33 -16.64 -9.67
CA PHE A 212 -12.99 -17.52 -8.70
C PHE A 212 -13.22 -18.94 -9.24
N ASP A 213 -13.15 -19.14 -10.57
CA ASP A 213 -13.23 -20.48 -11.16
C ASP A 213 -12.04 -21.37 -10.78
N LEU A 214 -10.92 -20.78 -10.35
CA LEU A 214 -9.73 -21.52 -9.88
C LEU A 214 -10.01 -22.43 -8.68
N VAL A 215 -11.03 -22.09 -7.87
CA VAL A 215 -11.42 -22.87 -6.69
C VAL A 215 -12.71 -23.66 -6.91
N ALA A 216 -13.57 -23.22 -7.85
CA ALA A 216 -14.83 -23.90 -8.15
C ALA A 216 -14.63 -25.26 -8.85
N MET A 217 -13.55 -25.45 -9.60
CA MET A 217 -13.28 -26.70 -10.34
C MET A 217 -12.93 -27.91 -9.46
N GLN A 218 -12.65 -27.73 -8.16
CA GLN A 218 -12.36 -28.85 -7.25
C GLN A 218 -13.62 -29.43 -6.59
N SER A 219 -14.69 -28.65 -6.46
CA SER A 219 -15.94 -29.16 -5.88
C SER A 219 -16.68 -30.14 -6.80
N SER A 220 -16.32 -30.24 -8.09
CA SER A 220 -16.97 -31.16 -9.03
C SER A 220 -16.29 -32.53 -9.13
N ASP A 221 -15.00 -32.63 -8.78
CA ASP A 221 -14.24 -33.88 -8.90
C ASP A 221 -14.34 -34.72 -7.61
N ASP A 222 -14.49 -34.09 -6.43
CA ASP A 222 -14.67 -34.80 -5.14
C ASP A 222 -16.06 -35.46 -4.97
N ASP A 223 -17.03 -35.13 -5.82
CA ASP A 223 -18.36 -35.75 -5.85
C ASP A 223 -18.46 -36.90 -6.87
N ALA A 224 -17.48 -37.07 -7.77
CA ALA A 224 -17.47 -38.13 -8.77
C ALA A 224 -16.91 -39.47 -8.26
N ASP A 225 -16.19 -39.45 -7.12
CA ASP A 225 -15.58 -40.64 -6.50
C ASP A 225 -16.42 -41.24 -5.35
N LYS A 226 -17.71 -40.88 -5.25
CA LYS A 226 -18.64 -41.36 -4.20
C LYS A 226 -19.83 -42.20 -4.70
N GLU A 227 -19.81 -42.69 -5.95
CA GLU A 227 -20.81 -43.65 -6.45
C GLU A 227 -20.31 -45.10 -6.45
#